data_AF-A0A0N8PPK4-F1
#
_entry.id   AF-A0A0N8PPK4-F1
#
_cell.length_a   1.000
_cell.length_b   1.000
_cell.length_c   1.000
_cell.angle_alpha   90.00
_cell.angle_beta   90.00
_cell.angle_gamma   90.00
#
_symmetry.space_group_name_H-M   'P 1'
#
loop_
_entity.id
_entity.type
_entity.pdbx_description
1 polymer ?
#
loop_
_entity_poly.entity_id
_entity_poly.type
_entity_poly.pdbx_seq_one_letter_code
_entity_poly.pdbx_strand_id
1 'polypeptide(L)'
;MNQVNEVLQEVLELWKRMKTSEMDDAADDADRFQMMFYAFVDHVADFVRTLPKKPADADEARLDPNFAPLFNALPEPLQIPFETELDAILAEAARDFDNTEQ
;
A
#
# COMPACT_ATOMS: atom_id res chain seq x y z
N MET A 1 8.19 -3.59 -8.32
CA MET A 1 8.21 -4.43 -7.09
C MET A 1 9.34 -4.08 -6.13
N ASN A 2 10.62 -4.00 -6.56
CA ASN A 2 11.73 -3.68 -5.63
C ASN A 2 11.50 -2.39 -4.83
N GLN A 3 11.08 -1.31 -5.50
CA GLN A 3 10.78 -0.03 -4.85
C GLN A 3 9.61 -0.11 -3.85
N VAL A 4 8.56 -0.87 -4.17
CA VAL A 4 7.42 -1.11 -3.26
C VAL A 4 7.90 -1.78 -1.96
N ASN A 5 8.77 -2.79 -2.09
CA ASN A 5 9.31 -3.50 -0.93
C ASN A 5 10.23 -2.63 -0.08
N GLU A 6 11.06 -1.78 -0.70
CA GLU A 6 11.93 -0.84 0.01
C GLU A 6 11.11 0.15 0.85
N VAL A 7 10.10 0.78 0.24
CA VAL A 7 9.23 1.73 0.95
C VAL A 7 8.40 1.01 2.02
N LEU A 8 7.94 -0.22 1.76
CA LEU A 8 7.26 -1.01 2.78
C LEU A 8 8.14 -1.26 4.01
N GLN A 9 9.44 -1.56 3.85
CA GLN A 9 10.32 -1.74 5.01
C GLN A 9 10.40 -0.46 5.85
N GLU A 10 10.52 0.71 5.20
CA GLU A 10 10.56 2.00 5.89
C GLU A 10 9.25 2.30 6.65
N VAL A 11 8.09 2.00 6.04
CA VAL A 11 6.78 2.10 6.70
C VAL A 11 6.72 1.21 7.94
N LEU A 12 7.24 -0.02 7.87
CA LEU A 12 7.25 -0.95 8.99
C LEU A 12 8.17 -0.50 10.13
N GLU A 13 9.30 0.14 9.81
CA GLU A 13 10.20 0.72 10.80
C GLU A 13 9.57 1.91 11.51
N LEU A 14 8.95 2.83 10.75
CA LEU A 14 8.25 3.99 11.29
C LEU A 14 7.03 3.59 12.12
N TRP A 15 6.28 2.57 11.68
CA TRP A 15 5.18 2.02 12.46
C TRP A 15 5.66 1.50 13.82
N LYS A 16 6.73 0.70 13.85
CA LYS A 16 7.32 0.18 15.10
C LYS A 16 7.77 1.33 16.00
N ARG A 17 8.44 2.33 15.43
CA ARG A 17 8.91 3.51 16.15
C ARG A 17 7.76 4.26 16.79
N MET A 18 6.76 4.67 16.00
CA MET A 18 5.55 5.38 16.44
C MET A 18 4.83 4.64 17.59
N LYS A 19 4.78 3.30 17.55
CA LYS A 19 4.18 2.48 18.61
C LYS A 19 4.95 2.51 19.94
N THR A 20 6.22 2.89 19.92
CA THR A 20 7.13 2.93 21.08
C THR A 20 7.53 4.35 21.50
N SER A 21 7.15 5.38 20.73
CA SER A 21 7.52 6.76 20.99
C SER A 21 6.85 7.30 22.26
N GLU A 22 7.59 8.12 23.02
CA GLU A 22 7.06 8.84 24.17
C GLU A 22 6.38 10.16 23.74
N MET A 23 5.63 10.78 24.65
CA MET A 23 4.64 11.84 24.35
C MET A 23 5.17 13.00 23.49
N ASP A 24 6.43 13.40 23.62
CA ASP A 24 7.00 14.53 22.89
C ASP A 24 7.37 14.19 21.42
N ASP A 25 7.72 12.93 21.14
CA ASP A 25 8.11 12.48 19.79
C ASP A 25 6.94 11.77 19.05
N ALA A 26 5.86 11.43 19.76
CA ALA A 26 4.77 10.63 19.22
C ALA A 26 4.01 11.30 18.06
N ALA A 27 3.88 12.64 18.09
CA ALA A 27 3.22 13.38 17.01
C ALA A 27 4.06 13.39 15.73
N ASP A 28 5.34 13.73 15.84
CA ASP A 28 6.27 13.77 14.70
C ASP A 28 6.46 12.38 14.08
N ASP A 29 6.55 11.33 14.90
CA ASP A 29 6.66 9.96 14.40
C ASP A 29 5.37 9.47 13.74
N ALA A 30 4.20 9.94 14.20
CA ALA A 30 2.92 9.65 13.54
C ALA A 30 2.80 10.34 12.17
N ASP A 31 3.18 11.60 12.07
CA ASP A 31 3.18 12.35 10.81
C ASP A 31 4.12 11.71 9.78
N ARG A 32 5.32 11.31 10.22
CA ARG A 32 6.30 10.60 9.37
C ARG A 32 5.78 9.25 8.91
N PHE A 33 5.19 8.48 9.83
CA PHE A 33 4.55 7.21 9.49
C PHE A 33 3.46 7.41 8.44
N GLN A 34 2.56 8.38 8.62
CA GLN A 34 1.47 8.64 7.70
C GLN A 34 1.99 9.04 6.31
N MET A 35 2.97 9.94 6.24
CA MET A 35 3.58 10.36 4.98
C MET A 35 4.17 9.15 4.23
N MET A 36 4.90 8.29 4.93
CA MET A 36 5.52 7.13 4.31
C MET A 36 4.51 6.04 3.94
N PHE A 37 3.43 5.89 4.71
CA PHE A 37 2.35 4.96 4.36
C PHE A 37 1.71 5.34 3.03
N TYR A 38 1.43 6.63 2.79
CA TYR A 38 0.90 7.07 1.51
C TYR A 38 1.92 7.00 0.37
N ALA A 39 3.22 7.24 0.63
CA ALA A 39 4.26 6.99 -0.36
C ALA A 39 4.32 5.50 -0.78
N PHE A 40 4.13 4.58 0.18
CA PHE A 40 4.02 3.16 -0.12
C PHE A 40 2.80 2.86 -1.01
N VAL A 41 1.63 3.43 -0.69
CA VAL A 41 0.41 3.30 -1.49
C VAL A 41 0.61 3.82 -2.92
N ASP A 42 1.25 4.97 -3.09
CA ASP A 42 1.55 5.53 -4.43
C ASP A 42 2.42 4.59 -5.26
N HIS A 43 3.44 3.99 -4.64
CA HIS A 43 4.27 3.00 -5.32
C HIS A 43 3.53 1.72 -5.69
N VAL A 44 2.54 1.31 -4.88
CA VAL A 44 1.63 0.21 -5.22
C VAL A 44 0.76 0.60 -6.42
N ALA A 45 0.24 1.83 -6.47
CA ALA A 45 -0.53 2.32 -7.61
C ALA A 45 0.27 2.29 -8.91
N ASP A 46 1.51 2.77 -8.88
CA ASP A 46 2.42 2.69 -10.03
C ASP A 46 2.70 1.25 -10.43
N PHE A 47 2.91 0.36 -9.46
CA PHE A 47 3.11 -1.05 -9.75
C PHE A 47 1.88 -1.68 -10.42
N VAL A 48 0.67 -1.42 -9.93
CA VAL A 48 -0.60 -1.89 -10.54
C VAL A 48 -0.67 -1.48 -12.01
N ARG A 49 -0.30 -0.23 -12.35
CA ARG A 49 -0.30 0.26 -13.74
C ARG A 49 0.61 -0.56 -14.65
N THR A 50 1.70 -1.12 -14.13
CA THR A 50 2.62 -1.99 -14.90
C THR A 50 2.11 -3.42 -15.11
N LEU A 51 1.07 -3.84 -14.38
CA LEU A 51 0.59 -5.22 -14.46
C LEU A 51 -0.19 -5.49 -15.75
N PRO A 52 0.13 -6.58 -16.47
CA PRO A 52 -0.59 -6.98 -17.68
C PRO A 52 -2.00 -7.49 -17.36
N LYS A 53 -2.18 -8.12 -16.20
CA LYS A 53 -3.47 -8.50 -15.64
C LYS A 53 -3.54 -7.99 -14.21
N LYS A 54 -4.52 -7.14 -13.94
CA LYS A 54 -4.77 -6.56 -12.63
C LYS A 54 -5.81 -7.41 -11.89
N PRO A 55 -5.71 -7.57 -10.56
CA PRO A 55 -6.80 -8.07 -9.75
C PRO A 55 -8.05 -7.20 -9.90
N ALA A 56 -9.24 -7.76 -9.70
CA ALA A 56 -10.49 -7.00 -9.72
C ALA A 56 -10.67 -6.13 -8.46
N ASP A 57 -10.20 -6.62 -7.32
CA ASP A 57 -10.36 -6.02 -6.00
C ASP A 57 -9.23 -6.48 -5.05
N ALA A 58 -9.22 -5.92 -3.84
CA ALA A 58 -8.25 -6.24 -2.80
C ALA A 58 -8.33 -7.70 -2.34
N ASP A 59 -9.50 -8.33 -2.39
CA ASP A 59 -9.68 -9.75 -2.06
C ASP A 59 -8.96 -10.66 -3.07
N GLU A 60 -9.10 -10.40 -4.37
CA GLU A 60 -8.35 -11.10 -5.41
C GLU A 60 -6.86 -10.78 -5.30
N ALA A 61 -6.49 -9.52 -5.03
CA ALA A 61 -5.11 -9.13 -4.83
C ALA A 61 -4.47 -9.88 -3.65
N ARG A 62 -5.22 -10.14 -2.56
CA ARG A 62 -4.73 -10.91 -1.40
C ARG A 62 -4.29 -12.32 -1.75
N LEU A 63 -4.87 -12.89 -2.81
CA LEU A 63 -4.55 -14.22 -3.33
C LEU A 63 -3.48 -14.16 -4.45
N ASP A 64 -3.22 -12.97 -4.99
CA ASP A 64 -2.24 -12.76 -6.05
C ASP A 64 -0.80 -12.82 -5.49
N PRO A 65 0.10 -13.60 -6.11
CA PRO A 65 1.46 -13.77 -5.61
C PRO A 65 2.29 -12.48 -5.57
N ASN A 66 1.89 -11.44 -6.30
CA ASN A 66 2.55 -10.14 -6.28
C ASN A 66 2.16 -9.31 -5.05
N PHE A 67 0.93 -9.43 -4.55
CA PHE A 67 0.43 -8.59 -3.44
C PHE A 67 0.34 -9.34 -2.12
N ALA A 68 0.10 -10.67 -2.14
CA ALA A 68 0.06 -11.49 -0.94
C ALA A 68 1.25 -11.28 0.02
N PRO A 69 2.51 -11.11 -0.46
CA PRO A 69 3.63 -10.79 0.42
C PRO A 69 3.49 -9.45 1.14
N LEU A 70 2.88 -8.44 0.52
CA LEU A 70 2.66 -7.11 1.11
C LEU A 70 1.64 -7.23 2.27
N PHE A 71 0.51 -7.91 2.04
CA PHE A 71 -0.49 -8.17 3.07
C PHE A 71 0.07 -8.95 4.26
N ASN A 72 0.90 -9.97 3.99
CA ASN A 72 1.52 -10.79 5.04
C ASN A 72 2.56 -10.01 5.86
N ALA A 73 3.19 -9.00 5.28
CA ALA A 73 4.19 -8.17 5.96
C ALA A 73 3.54 -7.03 6.76
N LEU A 74 2.37 -6.53 6.35
CA LEU A 74 1.68 -5.44 7.03
C LEU A 74 1.10 -5.88 8.39
N PRO A 75 1.34 -5.09 9.46
CA PRO A 75 0.64 -5.22 10.73
C PRO A 75 -0.87 -5.16 10.54
N GLU A 76 -1.61 -5.94 11.32
CA GLU A 76 -3.09 -6.01 11.24
C GLU A 76 -3.77 -4.62 11.20
N PRO A 77 -3.39 -3.61 12.00
CA PRO A 77 -4.01 -2.28 11.93
C PRO A 77 -3.82 -1.54 10.60
N LEU A 78 -2.81 -1.93 9.80
CA LEU A 78 -2.50 -1.33 8.50
C LEU A 78 -3.11 -2.08 7.33
N GLN A 79 -3.61 -3.30 7.55
CA GLN A 79 -4.20 -4.09 6.47
C GLN A 79 -5.48 -3.44 5.93
N ILE A 80 -6.43 -3.05 6.79
CA ILE A 80 -7.70 -2.44 6.34
C ILE A 80 -7.49 -1.12 5.59
N PRO A 81 -6.68 -0.17 6.08
CA PRO A 81 -6.37 1.04 5.30
C PRO A 81 -5.73 0.70 3.95
N PHE A 82 -4.80 -0.25 3.91
CA PHE A 82 -4.17 -0.66 2.67
C PHE A 82 -5.14 -1.34 1.69
N GLU A 83 -6.03 -2.21 2.17
CA GLU A 83 -7.11 -2.83 1.38
C GLU A 83 -8.00 -1.74 0.74
N THR A 84 -8.39 -0.74 1.54
CA THR A 84 -9.24 0.37 1.08
C THR A 84 -8.57 1.18 -0.05
N GLU A 85 -7.30 1.52 0.11
CA GLU A 85 -6.56 2.27 -0.91
C GLU A 85 -6.29 1.41 -2.16
N LEU A 86 -5.98 0.12 -1.99
CA LEU A 86 -5.77 -0.80 -3.10
C LEU A 86 -7.04 -0.99 -3.93
N ASP A 87 -8.20 -1.11 -3.30
CA ASP A 87 -9.49 -1.16 -4.01
C ASP A 87 -9.73 0.10 -4.83
N ALA A 88 -9.43 1.27 -4.28
CA ALA A 88 -9.56 2.55 -5.00
C ALA A 88 -8.63 2.58 -6.23
N ILE A 89 -7.37 2.17 -6.07
CA ILE A 89 -6.37 2.07 -7.13
C ILE A 89 -6.83 1.11 -8.25
N LEU A 90 -7.30 -0.08 -7.89
CA LEU A 90 -7.74 -1.10 -8.85
C LEU A 90 -8.99 -0.62 -9.60
N ALA A 91 -9.93 0.02 -8.90
CA ALA A 91 -11.13 0.58 -9.51
C ALA A 91 -10.81 1.73 -10.48
N GLU A 92 -9.84 2.59 -10.17
CA GLU A 92 -9.35 3.62 -11.09
C GLU A 92 -8.67 2.99 -12.31
N ALA A 93 -7.77 2.03 -12.10
CA ALA A 93 -7.04 1.37 -13.17
C ALA A 93 -7.96 0.57 -14.12
N ALA A 94 -9.09 0.04 -13.62
CA ALA A 94 -10.10 -0.62 -14.44
C ALA A 94 -10.85 0.37 -15.36
N ARG A 95 -11.09 1.60 -14.90
CA ARG A 95 -11.72 2.66 -15.72
C ARG A 95 -10.80 3.15 -16.83
N ASP A 96 -9.50 3.26 -16.55
CA ASP A 96 -8.51 3.67 -17.56
C ASP A 96 -8.41 2.66 -18.71
N PHE A 97 -8.54 1.36 -18.40
CA PHE A 97 -8.52 0.31 -19.42
C PHE A 97 -9.72 0.45 -20.38
N ASP A 98 -10.93 0.65 -19.86
CA ASP A 98 -12.18 0.76 -20.65
C ASP A 98 -12.17 2.01 -21.57
N ASN A 99 -11.51 3.10 -21.15
CA ASN A 99 -11.38 4.32 -21.95
C ASN A 99 -10.36 4.24 -23.09
N THR A 100 -9.48 3.23 -23.10
CA THR A 100 -8.47 3.05 -24.18
C THR A 100 -8.93 2.19 -25.34
N GLU A 101 -10.13 1.59 -25.25
CA GLU A 101 -10.73 0.76 -26.30
C GLU A 101 -11.85 1.47 -27.11
N GLN A 102 -11.96 2.81 -27.03
CA GLN A 102 -12.93 3.63 -27.80
C GLN A 102 -12.29 4.43 -28.95
#